data_AF-A0A9D8NFP5-F1
#
_entry.id   AF-A0A9D8NFP5-F1
#
_cell.length_a   1.000
_cell.length_b   1.000
_cell.length_c   1.000
_cell.angle_alpha   90.00
_cell.angle_beta   90.00
_cell.angle_gamma   90.00
#
_symmetry.space_group_name_H-M   'P 1'
#
loop_
_entity.id
_entity.type
_entity.pdbx_description
1 polymer ?
#
loop_
_entity_poly.entity_id
_entity_poly.type
_entity_poly.pdbx_seq_one_letter_code
_entity_poly.pdbx_strand_id
1 'polypeptide(L)'
;MISAEQQYREDLTQCLLDVATGKGFLKGTLLGTPDLDEAWLRYAPSFYGDAVREFNAYPEYCLACAGYMGMAVALLWDKDWEKHKATPYSFFQGERRFDDMDDHITDSILKERKHSVAAMMACSSAAYNFLMKSRAEPGTAEAYRLFLISTEVMYKIGTAIELQHLGYKFEALPIV
;
A
#
# COMPACT_ATOMS: atom_id res chain seq x y z
N MET A 1 -13.84 -21.57 -9.74
CA MET A 1 -14.54 -20.27 -9.88
C MET A 1 -13.89 -19.34 -8.87
N ILE A 2 -13.28 -18.26 -9.34
CA ILE A 2 -12.63 -17.26 -8.46
C ILE A 2 -13.75 -16.44 -7.78
N SER A 3 -13.60 -16.08 -6.50
CA SER A 3 -14.59 -15.25 -5.80
C SER A 3 -14.58 -13.81 -6.34
N ALA A 4 -15.69 -13.08 -6.23
CA ALA A 4 -15.78 -11.69 -6.69
C ALA A 4 -14.71 -10.78 -6.04
N GLU A 5 -14.39 -11.04 -4.76
CA GLU A 5 -13.34 -10.32 -4.02
C GLU A 5 -11.95 -10.60 -4.57
N GLN A 6 -11.67 -11.86 -4.92
CA GLN A 6 -10.39 -12.23 -5.51
C GLN A 6 -10.24 -11.64 -6.92
N GLN A 7 -11.31 -11.63 -7.73
CA GLN A 7 -11.30 -10.96 -9.03
C GLN A 7 -11.05 -9.45 -8.89
N TYR A 8 -11.78 -8.79 -7.97
CA TYR A 8 -11.57 -7.36 -7.68
C TYR A 8 -10.12 -7.07 -7.28
N ARG A 9 -9.53 -7.93 -6.42
CA ARG A 9 -8.13 -7.80 -6.01
C ARG A 9 -7.17 -7.89 -7.19
N GLU A 10 -7.34 -8.89 -8.04
CA GLU A 10 -6.50 -9.11 -9.23
C GLU A 10 -6.60 -7.93 -10.20
N ASP A 11 -7.82 -7.48 -10.50
CA ASP A 11 -8.08 -6.36 -11.41
C ASP A 11 -7.52 -5.05 -10.88
N LEU A 12 -7.71 -4.77 -9.59
CA LEU A 12 -7.16 -3.57 -8.96
C LEU A 12 -5.62 -3.63 -8.93
N THR A 13 -5.05 -4.79 -8.61
CA THR A 13 -3.59 -4.99 -8.59
C THR A 13 -3.01 -4.72 -9.97
N GLN A 14 -3.61 -5.28 -11.03
CA GLN A 14 -3.18 -5.04 -12.40
C GLN A 14 -3.32 -3.55 -12.79
N CYS A 15 -4.45 -2.92 -12.45
CA CYS A 15 -4.69 -1.51 -12.72
C CYS A 15 -3.59 -0.62 -12.10
N LEU A 16 -3.24 -0.86 -10.84
CA LEU A 16 -2.23 -0.07 -10.16
C LEU A 16 -0.81 -0.38 -10.65
N LEU A 17 -0.53 -1.63 -11.03
CA LEU A 17 0.74 -2.01 -11.66
C LEU A 17 0.94 -1.28 -12.98
N ASP A 18 -0.10 -1.19 -13.81
CA ASP A 18 -0.08 -0.46 -15.09
C ASP A 18 0.14 1.04 -14.86
N VAL A 19 -0.55 1.64 -13.89
CA VAL A 19 -0.36 3.05 -13.51
C VAL A 19 1.07 3.31 -13.04
N ALA A 20 1.58 2.50 -12.12
CA ALA A 20 2.92 2.64 -11.59
C ALA A 20 3.99 2.44 -12.68
N THR A 21 3.78 1.49 -13.59
CA THR A 21 4.68 1.24 -14.72
C THR A 21 4.65 2.38 -15.74
N GLY A 22 3.46 2.85 -16.11
CA GLY A 22 3.29 3.96 -17.06
C GLY A 22 3.87 5.29 -16.55
N LYS A 23 3.98 5.46 -15.23
CA LYS A 23 4.64 6.61 -14.58
C LYS A 23 6.13 6.39 -14.29
N GLY A 24 6.66 5.20 -14.56
CA GLY A 24 8.08 4.86 -14.36
C GLY A 24 8.47 4.50 -12.92
N PHE A 25 7.50 4.23 -12.05
CA PHE A 25 7.76 3.77 -10.67
C PHE A 25 8.03 2.26 -10.59
N LEU A 26 7.44 1.49 -11.51
CA LEU A 26 7.65 0.04 -11.64
C LEU A 26 8.05 -0.34 -13.07
N LYS A 27 8.50 -1.59 -13.23
CA LYS A 27 8.86 -2.18 -14.52
C LYS A 27 7.95 -3.35 -14.90
N GLY A 28 6.65 -3.22 -14.63
CA GLY A 28 5.65 -4.25 -14.95
C GLY A 28 5.72 -5.50 -14.06
N THR A 29 6.41 -5.45 -12.92
CA THR A 29 6.43 -6.54 -11.95
C THR A 29 6.13 -6.01 -10.55
N LEU A 30 5.25 -6.71 -9.84
CA LEU A 30 4.96 -6.45 -8.44
C LEU A 30 5.99 -7.17 -7.57
N LEU A 31 7.01 -6.45 -7.11
CA LEU A 31 8.03 -6.97 -6.20
C LEU A 31 7.46 -7.16 -4.79
N GLY A 32 7.90 -8.19 -4.09
CA GLY A 32 7.48 -8.48 -2.73
C GLY A 32 8.19 -9.70 -2.14
N THR A 33 7.94 -9.94 -0.85
CA THR A 33 8.44 -11.10 -0.10
C THR A 33 7.42 -11.45 1.00
N PRO A 34 7.31 -12.72 1.44
CA PRO A 34 6.41 -13.11 2.52
C PRO A 34 6.55 -12.28 3.80
N ASP A 35 7.75 -11.82 4.15
CA ASP A 35 7.98 -10.95 5.31
C ASP A 35 7.13 -9.67 5.28
N LEU A 36 7.01 -9.06 4.10
CA LEU A 36 6.30 -7.80 3.89
C LEU A 36 4.78 -8.03 3.89
N ASP A 37 4.32 -9.18 3.38
CA ASP A 37 2.92 -9.60 3.47
C ASP A 37 2.51 -9.88 4.92
N GLU A 38 3.36 -10.58 5.68
CA GLU A 38 3.14 -10.84 7.10
C GLU A 38 3.15 -9.55 7.93
N ALA A 39 3.98 -8.57 7.57
CA ALA A 39 3.99 -7.26 8.22
C ALA A 39 2.63 -6.55 8.08
N TRP A 40 2.02 -6.58 6.88
CA TRP A 40 0.69 -6.02 6.68
C TRP A 40 -0.35 -6.65 7.60
N LEU A 41 -0.35 -7.97 7.75
CA LEU A 41 -1.31 -8.68 8.62
C LEU A 41 -1.22 -8.21 10.08
N ARG A 42 -0.04 -7.78 10.54
CA ARG A 42 0.15 -7.20 11.88
C ARG A 42 -0.42 -5.79 12.00
N TYR A 43 -0.23 -4.95 10.98
CA TYR A 43 -0.63 -3.53 11.01
C TYR A 43 -2.07 -3.28 10.62
N ALA A 44 -2.61 -4.11 9.72
CA ALA A 44 -3.93 -4.00 9.12
C ALA A 44 -5.04 -3.71 10.14
N PRO A 45 -5.20 -4.44 11.26
CA PRO A 45 -6.28 -4.16 12.21
C PRO A 45 -6.22 -2.75 12.82
N SER A 46 -5.03 -2.26 13.15
CA SER A 46 -4.85 -0.91 13.71
C SER A 46 -5.05 0.15 12.63
N PHE A 47 -4.50 -0.09 11.45
CA PHE A 47 -4.67 0.76 10.28
C PHE A 47 -6.15 0.94 9.91
N TYR A 48 -6.93 -0.14 9.86
CA TYR A 48 -8.37 -0.08 9.56
C TYR A 48 -9.14 0.72 10.61
N GLY A 49 -8.77 0.59 11.89
CA GLY A 49 -9.38 1.33 12.99
C GLY A 49 -9.30 2.84 12.83
N ASP A 50 -8.18 3.34 12.29
CA ASP A 50 -8.00 4.77 12.01
C ASP A 50 -8.57 5.14 10.63
N ALA A 51 -8.23 4.40 9.57
CA ALA A 51 -8.61 4.73 8.20
C ALA A 51 -10.13 4.72 7.95
N VAL A 52 -10.91 3.83 8.57
CA VAL A 52 -12.37 3.78 8.40
C VAL A 52 -13.05 5.06 8.88
N ARG A 53 -12.50 5.72 9.90
CA ARG A 53 -13.07 6.96 10.46
C ARG A 53 -12.93 8.12 9.49
N GLU A 54 -11.80 8.16 8.80
CA GLU A 54 -11.45 9.26 7.88
C GLU A 54 -11.91 9.02 6.45
N PHE A 55 -12.18 7.76 6.06
CA PHE A 55 -12.40 7.38 4.66
C PHE A 55 -13.50 8.17 3.95
N ASN A 56 -14.59 8.51 4.65
CA ASN A 56 -15.69 9.27 4.05
C ASN A 56 -15.29 10.70 3.65
N ALA A 57 -14.38 11.32 4.39
CA ALA A 57 -13.90 12.68 4.12
C ALA A 57 -12.66 12.66 3.20
N TYR A 58 -11.78 11.67 3.39
CA TYR A 58 -10.46 11.64 2.77
C TYR A 58 -10.11 10.25 2.20
N PRO A 59 -10.87 9.72 1.22
CA PRO A 59 -10.71 8.35 0.76
C PRO A 59 -9.36 8.10 0.06
N GLU A 60 -8.91 9.03 -0.80
CA GLU A 60 -7.61 8.92 -1.48
C GLU A 60 -6.45 8.99 -0.47
N TYR A 61 -6.58 9.84 0.56
CA TYR A 61 -5.59 9.93 1.64
C TYR A 61 -5.45 8.59 2.38
N CYS A 62 -6.57 7.99 2.82
CA CYS A 62 -6.54 6.69 3.48
C CYS A 62 -5.89 5.60 2.62
N LEU A 63 -6.18 5.58 1.31
CA LEU A 63 -5.56 4.66 0.36
C LEU A 63 -4.06 4.94 0.21
N ALA A 64 -3.66 6.21 0.10
CA ALA A 64 -2.28 6.63 0.02
C ALA A 64 -1.48 6.23 1.29
N CYS A 65 -2.03 6.42 2.49
CA CYS A 65 -1.41 6.02 3.75
C CYS A 65 -1.06 4.53 3.80
N ALA A 66 -1.91 3.65 3.25
CA ALA A 66 -1.59 2.23 3.15
C ALA A 66 -0.36 2.00 2.26
N GLY A 67 -0.29 2.69 1.12
CA GLY A 67 0.85 2.62 0.21
C GLY A 67 2.13 3.22 0.79
N TYR A 68 2.07 4.37 1.45
CA TYR A 68 3.20 4.95 2.18
C TYR A 68 3.73 3.98 3.24
N MET A 69 2.84 3.31 3.99
CA MET A 69 3.27 2.31 4.97
C MET A 69 3.97 1.13 4.28
N GLY A 70 3.50 0.69 3.11
CA GLY A 70 4.20 -0.32 2.30
C GLY A 70 5.62 0.11 1.92
N MET A 71 5.79 1.35 1.46
CA MET A 71 7.12 1.90 1.16
C MET A 71 8.00 1.91 2.42
N ALA A 72 7.48 2.41 3.54
CA ALA A 72 8.22 2.48 4.80
C ALA A 72 8.66 1.10 5.29
N VAL A 73 7.79 0.10 5.24
CA VAL A 73 8.12 -1.27 5.69
C VAL A 73 9.16 -1.90 4.76
N ALA A 74 9.07 -1.71 3.45
CA ALA A 74 10.07 -2.18 2.50
C ALA A 74 11.47 -1.58 2.78
N LEU A 75 11.54 -0.27 3.06
CA LEU A 75 12.80 0.38 3.45
C LEU A 75 13.37 -0.17 4.76
N LEU A 76 12.51 -0.46 5.75
CA LEU A 76 12.97 -1.04 7.02
C LEU A 76 13.42 -2.50 6.87
N TRP A 77 12.75 -3.26 6.01
CA TRP A 77 13.12 -4.63 5.68
C TRP A 77 14.50 -4.69 5.01
N ASP A 78 14.75 -3.81 4.03
CA ASP A 78 16.06 -3.68 3.36
C ASP A 78 17.19 -3.28 4.33
N LYS A 79 16.90 -2.37 5.26
CA LYS A 79 17.89 -1.89 6.24
C LYS A 79 18.37 -2.97 7.20
N ASP A 80 17.43 -3.63 7.89
CA ASP A 80 17.69 -4.70 8.86
C ASP A 80 16.34 -5.31 9.31
N TRP A 81 15.88 -6.35 8.62
CA TRP A 81 14.60 -6.97 8.94
C TRP A 81 14.54 -7.52 10.37
N GLU A 82 15.61 -8.14 10.86
CA GLU A 82 15.61 -8.74 12.20
C GLU A 82 15.42 -7.70 13.30
N LYS A 83 16.00 -6.51 13.12
CA LYS A 83 15.79 -5.37 14.01
C LYS A 83 14.39 -4.76 13.87
N HIS A 84 13.84 -4.71 12.66
CA HIS A 84 12.63 -3.95 12.37
C HIS A 84 11.33 -4.76 12.31
N LYS A 85 11.38 -6.10 12.27
CA LYS A 85 10.19 -6.95 12.17
C LYS A 85 9.16 -6.76 13.28
N ALA A 86 9.60 -6.32 14.46
CA ALA A 86 8.76 -6.05 15.62
C ALA A 86 8.35 -4.56 15.76
N THR A 87 8.64 -3.72 14.76
CA THR A 87 8.26 -2.30 14.77
C THR A 87 6.74 -2.15 14.95
N PRO A 88 6.25 -1.38 15.93
CA PRO A 88 4.82 -1.23 16.15
C PRO A 88 4.17 -0.32 15.10
N TYR A 89 2.86 -0.46 14.88
CA TYR A 89 2.10 0.40 13.96
C TYR A 89 2.28 1.90 14.25
N SER A 90 2.34 2.28 15.53
CA SER A 90 2.54 3.67 15.96
C SER A 90 3.87 4.29 15.51
N PHE A 91 4.85 3.50 15.06
CA PHE A 91 6.09 4.01 14.48
C PHE A 91 5.86 4.73 13.14
N PHE A 92 4.86 4.27 12.38
CA PHE A 92 4.50 4.86 11.08
C PHE A 92 3.56 6.06 11.23
N GLN A 93 3.07 6.31 12.44
CA GLN A 93 2.22 7.44 12.75
C GLN A 93 3.09 8.66 13.10
N GLY A 94 2.64 9.85 12.70
CA GLY A 94 3.26 11.10 13.11
C GLY A 94 2.78 11.56 14.50
N GLU A 95 3.10 12.80 14.87
CA GLU A 95 2.69 13.38 16.14
C GLU A 95 1.16 13.51 16.25
N ARG A 96 0.48 13.77 15.13
CA ARG A 96 -0.98 13.82 15.00
C ARG A 96 -1.57 12.48 14.56
N ARG A 97 -0.80 11.41 14.74
CA ARG A 97 -1.19 10.02 14.53
C ARG A 97 -1.45 9.68 13.07
N PHE A 98 -2.71 9.44 12.70
CA PHE A 98 -3.09 9.09 11.34
C PHE A 98 -3.16 10.32 10.44
N ASP A 99 -3.42 11.50 11.00
CA ASP A 99 -3.64 12.75 10.25
C ASP A 99 -2.37 13.31 9.57
N ASP A 100 -1.19 12.87 10.04
CA ASP A 100 0.12 13.28 9.51
C ASP A 100 1.02 12.07 9.22
N MET A 101 0.41 10.91 9.01
CA MET A 101 1.13 9.67 8.69
C MET A 101 1.95 9.80 7.40
N ASP A 102 1.38 10.40 6.36
CA ASP A 102 2.08 10.61 5.09
C ASP A 102 3.29 11.54 5.25
N ASP A 103 3.12 12.66 5.95
CA ASP A 103 4.20 13.60 6.24
C ASP A 103 5.32 12.93 7.04
N HIS A 104 4.97 12.21 8.10
CA HIS A 104 5.96 11.49 8.92
C HIS A 104 6.69 10.42 8.13
N ILE A 105 5.98 9.60 7.35
CA ILE A 105 6.62 8.57 6.53
C ILE A 105 7.55 9.21 5.49
N THR A 106 7.07 10.22 4.77
CA THR A 106 7.82 10.81 3.65
C THR A 106 9.02 11.64 4.09
N ASP A 107 8.93 12.36 5.21
CA ASP A 107 10.00 13.24 5.69
C ASP A 107 10.93 12.59 6.71
N SER A 108 10.43 11.71 7.58
CA SER A 108 11.22 11.15 8.68
C SER A 108 11.79 9.77 8.35
N ILE A 109 10.99 8.90 7.74
CA ILE A 109 11.35 7.50 7.49
C ILE A 109 12.03 7.34 6.13
N LEU A 110 11.34 7.71 5.05
CA LEU A 110 11.82 7.58 3.67
C LEU A 110 12.84 8.67 3.32
N LYS A 111 12.58 9.92 3.74
CA LYS A 111 13.36 11.12 3.38
C LYS A 111 13.40 11.39 1.86
N GLU A 112 12.39 10.92 1.14
CA GLU A 112 12.27 10.98 -0.33
C GLU A 112 10.87 11.42 -0.75
N ARG A 113 10.42 12.57 -0.23
CA ARG A 113 9.05 13.09 -0.43
C ARG A 113 8.65 13.21 -1.90
N LYS A 114 9.56 13.70 -2.77
CA LYS A 114 9.24 13.91 -4.19
C LYS A 114 8.86 12.61 -4.91
N HIS A 115 9.58 11.53 -4.62
CA HIS A 115 9.32 10.22 -5.22
C HIS A 115 8.04 9.60 -4.66
N SER A 116 7.97 9.51 -3.33
CA SER A 116 6.87 8.87 -2.60
C SER A 116 5.52 9.56 -2.82
N VAL A 117 5.44 10.90 -2.74
CA VAL A 117 4.20 11.64 -2.96
C VAL A 117 3.71 11.50 -4.39
N ALA A 118 4.61 11.60 -5.38
CA ALA A 118 4.22 11.45 -6.79
C ALA A 118 3.66 10.04 -7.08
N ALA A 119 4.26 9.01 -6.49
CA ALA A 119 3.79 7.64 -6.61
C ALA A 119 2.42 7.45 -5.95
N MET A 120 2.27 7.86 -4.69
CA MET A 120 1.04 7.63 -3.94
C MET A 120 -0.14 8.46 -4.44
N MET A 121 0.08 9.68 -4.94
CA MET A 121 -0.97 10.45 -5.61
C MET A 121 -1.51 9.73 -6.86
N ALA A 122 -0.63 9.19 -7.70
CA ALA A 122 -1.04 8.48 -8.91
C ALA A 122 -1.80 7.19 -8.59
N CYS A 123 -1.29 6.39 -7.65
CA CYS A 123 -1.88 5.11 -7.29
C CYS A 123 -3.18 5.26 -6.48
N SER A 124 -3.23 6.16 -5.49
CA SER A 124 -4.43 6.35 -4.66
C SER A 124 -5.63 6.89 -5.44
N SER A 125 -5.40 7.84 -6.35
CA SER A 125 -6.46 8.35 -7.23
C SER A 125 -6.97 7.26 -8.18
N ALA A 126 -6.07 6.43 -8.74
CA ALA A 126 -6.48 5.29 -9.57
C ALA A 126 -7.27 4.25 -8.76
N ALA A 127 -6.81 3.92 -7.54
CA ALA A 127 -7.47 2.99 -6.64
C ALA A 127 -8.86 3.47 -6.22
N TYR A 128 -8.99 4.74 -5.86
CA TYR A 128 -10.28 5.32 -5.49
C TYR A 128 -11.27 5.32 -6.67
N ASN A 129 -10.80 5.73 -7.86
CA ASN A 129 -11.62 5.65 -9.08
C ASN A 129 -12.05 4.22 -9.40
N PHE A 130 -11.18 3.24 -9.18
CA PHE A 130 -11.49 1.82 -9.36
C PHE A 130 -12.56 1.36 -8.36
N LEU A 131 -12.38 1.70 -7.07
CA LEU A 131 -13.34 1.39 -6.02
C LEU A 131 -14.71 1.99 -6.31
N MET A 132 -14.80 3.24 -6.77
CA MET A 132 -16.09 3.87 -7.12
C MET A 132 -16.78 3.19 -8.31
N LYS A 133 -16.01 2.62 -9.25
CA LYS A 133 -16.57 1.85 -10.38
C LYS A 133 -17.14 0.49 -9.97
N SER A 134 -16.80 -0.03 -8.78
CA SER A 134 -17.40 -1.25 -8.25
C SER A 134 -18.89 -1.11 -7.94
N ARG A 135 -19.37 0.14 -7.75
CA ARG A 135 -20.76 0.47 -7.39
C ARG A 135 -21.25 -0.17 -6.08
N ALA A 136 -20.35 -0.60 -5.21
CA ALA A 136 -20.72 -1.06 -3.88
C ALA A 136 -21.40 0.06 -3.10
N GLU A 137 -22.54 -0.25 -2.46
CA GLU A 137 -23.31 0.73 -1.71
C GLU A 137 -22.54 1.13 -0.43
N PRO A 138 -22.34 2.45 -0.18
CA PRO A 138 -21.66 2.92 1.03
C PRO A 138 -22.32 2.40 2.31
N GLY A 139 -21.50 2.02 3.30
CA GLY A 139 -21.99 1.49 4.58
C GLY A 139 -22.38 0.00 4.56
N THR A 140 -22.26 -0.68 3.42
CA THR A 140 -22.48 -2.13 3.34
C THR A 140 -21.23 -2.94 3.68
N ALA A 141 -21.44 -4.21 4.06
CA ALA A 141 -20.34 -5.15 4.28
C ALA A 141 -19.51 -5.39 3.01
N GLU A 142 -20.12 -5.30 1.82
CA GLU A 142 -19.43 -5.37 0.55
C GLU A 142 -18.47 -4.19 0.36
N ALA A 143 -18.97 -2.95 0.52
CA ALA A 143 -18.13 -1.76 0.41
C ALA A 143 -16.96 -1.79 1.40
N TYR A 144 -17.20 -2.28 2.62
CA TYR A 144 -16.13 -2.47 3.60
C TYR A 144 -15.08 -3.50 3.13
N ARG A 145 -15.50 -4.67 2.61
CA ARG A 145 -14.55 -5.67 2.09
C ARG A 145 -13.74 -5.14 0.90
N LEU A 146 -14.36 -4.41 -0.02
CA LEU A 146 -13.63 -3.78 -1.14
C LEU A 146 -12.66 -2.71 -0.66
N PHE A 147 -13.01 -1.95 0.38
CA PHE A 147 -12.09 -1.02 1.04
C PHE A 147 -10.87 -1.75 1.63
N LEU A 148 -11.09 -2.82 2.40
CA LEU A 148 -10.00 -3.63 2.97
C LEU A 148 -9.05 -4.15 1.89
N ILE A 149 -9.61 -4.74 0.82
CA ILE A 149 -8.84 -5.22 -0.32
C ILE A 149 -8.05 -4.07 -0.97
N SER A 150 -8.68 -2.91 -1.15
CA SER A 150 -8.03 -1.75 -1.79
C SER A 150 -6.85 -1.24 -0.98
N THR A 151 -6.96 -1.18 0.36
CA THR A 151 -5.85 -0.79 1.23
C THR A 151 -4.70 -1.80 1.21
N GLU A 152 -4.99 -3.11 1.20
CA GLU A 152 -3.95 -4.14 1.08
C GLU A 152 -3.23 -4.05 -0.27
N VAL A 153 -3.97 -3.87 -1.37
CA VAL A 153 -3.35 -3.73 -2.71
C VAL A 153 -2.50 -2.45 -2.77
N MET A 154 -2.97 -1.34 -2.19
CA MET A 154 -2.17 -0.11 -2.08
C MET A 154 -0.87 -0.34 -1.29
N TYR A 155 -0.93 -1.04 -0.16
CA TYR A 155 0.26 -1.42 0.62
C TYR A 155 1.25 -2.25 -0.21
N LYS A 156 0.76 -3.24 -0.96
CA LYS A 156 1.59 -4.08 -1.84
C LYS A 156 2.22 -3.29 -2.98
N ILE A 157 1.49 -2.35 -3.56
CA ILE A 157 2.01 -1.45 -4.60
C ILE A 157 3.10 -0.52 -4.05
N GLY A 158 2.87 0.07 -2.87
CA GLY A 158 3.88 0.89 -2.20
C GLY A 158 5.15 0.09 -1.88
N THR A 159 4.99 -1.11 -1.34
CA THR A 159 6.09 -2.06 -1.13
C THR A 159 6.89 -2.30 -2.40
N ALA A 160 6.21 -2.66 -3.51
CA ALA A 160 6.87 -2.95 -4.77
C ALA A 160 7.63 -1.74 -5.33
N ILE A 161 7.04 -0.55 -5.25
CA ILE A 161 7.65 0.71 -5.71
C ILE A 161 8.94 0.98 -4.95
N GLU A 162 8.92 0.85 -3.62
CA GLU A 162 10.12 1.09 -2.82
C GLU A 162 11.19 0.03 -3.08
N LEU A 163 10.84 -1.26 -3.17
CA LEU A 163 11.80 -2.31 -3.54
C LEU A 163 12.44 -2.02 -4.91
N GLN A 164 11.66 -1.57 -5.89
CA GLN A 164 12.19 -1.17 -7.20
C GLN A 164 13.12 0.04 -7.09
N HIS A 165 12.79 1.00 -6.22
CA HIS A 165 13.60 2.19 -5.96
C HIS A 165 14.94 1.83 -5.29
N LEU A 166 14.93 0.90 -4.34
CA LEU A 166 16.10 0.34 -3.66
C LEU A 166 16.97 -0.55 -4.57
N GLY A 167 16.49 -0.85 -5.79
CA GLY A 167 17.27 -1.56 -6.81
C GLY A 167 17.04 -3.06 -6.88
N TYR A 168 16.05 -3.58 -6.14
CA TYR A 168 15.64 -4.98 -6.24
C TYR A 168 15.08 -5.28 -7.63
N LYS A 169 15.24 -6.53 -8.04
CA LYS A 169 14.78 -7.07 -9.33
C LYS A 169 14.09 -8.39 -9.08
N PHE A 170 13.13 -8.72 -9.95
CA PHE A 170 12.53 -10.03 -9.96
C PHE A 170 13.52 -11.05 -10.54
N GLU A 171 13.87 -12.06 -9.74
CA GLU A 171 14.62 -13.23 -10.22
C GLU A 171 13.73 -14.46 -10.09
N ALA A 172 13.42 -15.09 -11.23
CA ALA A 172 12.83 -16.42 -11.21
C ALA A 172 13.93 -17.41 -10.84
N LEU A 173 13.82 -18.03 -9.67
CA LEU A 173 14.73 -19.12 -9.31
C LEU A 173 14.51 -20.28 -10.30
N PRO A 174 15.56 -20.78 -10.98
CA PRO A 174 15.43 -21.97 -11.79
C PRO A 174 15.02 -23.14 -10.90
N ILE A 175 14.06 -23.93 -11.36
CA ILE A 175 13.65 -25.17 -10.69
C ILE A 175 14.86 -26.11 -10.76
N VAL A 176 15.44 -26.45 -9.59
CA VAL A 176 16.51 -27.45 -9.44
C VAL A 176 15.88 -28.82 -9.24
#